data_AF-A0A482WTD5-F1
#
_entry.id   AF-A0A482WTD5-F1
#
_cell.length_a   1.000
_cell.length_b   1.000
_cell.length_c   1.000
_cell.angle_alpha   90.00
_cell.angle_beta   90.00
_cell.angle_gamma   90.00
#
_symmetry.space_group_name_H-M   'P 1'
#
loop_
_entity.id
_entity.type
_entity.pdbx_description
1 polymer ?
#
loop_
_entity_poly.entity_id
_entity_poly.type
_entity_poly.pdbx_seq_one_letter_code
_entity_poly.pdbx_strand_id
1 'polypeptide(L)'
;MEETLDEVVSLDDLQKFERAYNEQLFTDSVTKETQFNYAWCLVRSKYPADIRKGLILLEELFKRDQSEEGKRDYLYYLAVGNARIKDYAKALQFVRAFLHIEPGNSQVQNLETIVKKRMEREGLVGIAVASGFIIAIGAVLGLILAKR
;
A
#
# COMPACT_ATOMS: atom_id res chain seq x y z
N MET A 1 5.06 -10.22 16.13
CA MET A 1 5.37 -9.50 14.87
C MET A 1 4.66 -10.09 13.64
N GLU A 2 3.45 -10.66 13.78
CA GLU A 2 2.42 -10.75 12.71
C GLU A 2 1.42 -9.56 12.81
N GLU A 3 1.59 -8.70 13.82
CA GLU A 3 0.62 -7.68 14.25
C GLU A 3 0.40 -6.55 13.24
N THR A 4 1.34 -6.30 12.32
CA THR A 4 1.26 -5.16 11.40
C THR A 4 0.11 -5.26 10.38
N LEU A 5 -0.30 -6.49 10.01
CA LEU A 5 -1.41 -6.70 9.09
C LEU A 5 -2.77 -6.83 9.81
N ASP A 6 -2.74 -7.14 11.10
CA ASP A 6 -3.95 -7.44 11.88
C ASP A 6 -4.37 -6.25 12.76
N GLU A 7 -3.53 -5.22 12.87
CA GLU A 7 -3.85 -3.96 13.53
C GLU A 7 -4.97 -3.20 12.80
N VAL A 8 -6.00 -2.80 13.54
CA VAL A 8 -7.15 -2.05 13.03
C VAL A 8 -7.14 -0.63 13.58
N VAL A 9 -7.43 0.35 12.73
CA VAL A 9 -7.54 1.76 13.16
C VAL A 9 -8.78 1.97 14.04
N SER A 10 -8.71 2.91 14.99
CA SER A 10 -9.87 3.29 15.79
C SER A 10 -10.95 3.95 14.93
N LEU A 11 -12.23 3.81 15.32
CA LEU A 11 -13.33 4.47 14.61
C LEU A 11 -13.25 6.00 14.72
N ASP A 12 -12.78 6.50 15.86
CA ASP A 12 -12.64 7.94 16.11
C ASP A 12 -11.59 8.56 15.17
N ASP A 13 -10.44 7.89 14.98
CA ASP A 13 -9.42 8.34 14.05
C ASP A 13 -9.95 8.30 12.60
N LEU A 14 -10.60 7.20 12.21
CA LEU A 14 -11.16 7.08 10.87
C LEU A 14 -12.15 8.21 10.57
N GLN A 15 -13.07 8.51 11.50
CA GLN A 15 -14.04 9.59 11.35
C GLN A 15 -13.38 10.98 11.32
N LYS A 16 -12.35 11.20 12.14
CA LYS A 16 -11.60 12.46 12.16
C LYS A 16 -10.96 12.75 10.80
N PHE A 17 -10.26 11.77 10.23
CA PHE A 17 -9.58 11.96 8.95
C PHE A 17 -10.54 11.94 7.75
N GLU A 18 -11.63 11.19 7.83
CA GLU A 18 -12.71 11.25 6.84
C GLU A 18 -13.35 12.63 6.77
N ARG A 19 -13.63 13.24 7.93
CA ARG A 19 -14.19 14.60 7.98
C ARG A 19 -13.26 15.61 7.34
N ALA A 20 -11.98 15.61 7.73
CA ALA A 20 -10.98 16.52 7.17
C ALA A 20 -10.84 16.35 5.64
N TYR A 21 -10.87 15.11 5.14
CA TYR A 21 -10.82 14.83 3.71
C TYR A 21 -12.06 15.36 2.98
N ASN A 22 -13.26 15.10 3.50
CA ASN A 22 -14.51 15.52 2.87
C ASN A 22 -14.68 17.06 2.88
N GLU A 23 -14.26 17.73 3.94
CA GLU A 23 -14.26 19.20 4.02
C GLU A 23 -13.38 19.82 2.92
N GLN A 24 -12.16 19.30 2.74
CA GLN A 24 -11.26 19.77 1.68
C GLN A 24 -11.70 19.33 0.28
N LEU A 25 -12.38 18.19 0.16
CA LEU A 25 -12.91 17.70 -1.11
C LEU A 25 -14.03 18.63 -1.61
N PHE A 26 -14.86 19.13 -0.70
CA PHE A 26 -15.92 20.09 -1.03
C PHE A 26 -15.38 21.42 -1.56
N THR A 27 -14.20 21.84 -1.10
CA THR A 27 -13.55 23.09 -1.51
C THR A 27 -12.50 22.91 -2.61
N ASP A 28 -12.40 21.71 -3.20
CA ASP A 28 -11.37 21.34 -4.19
C ASP A 28 -9.93 21.69 -3.76
N SER A 29 -9.65 21.53 -2.47
CA SER A 29 -8.38 21.94 -1.85
C SER A 29 -7.72 20.79 -1.07
N VAL A 30 -7.94 19.55 -1.50
CA VAL A 30 -7.41 18.35 -0.83
C VAL A 30 -5.88 18.33 -0.90
N THR A 31 -5.25 18.45 0.27
CA THR A 31 -3.80 18.36 0.40
C THR A 31 -3.31 16.91 0.31
N LYS A 32 -2.04 16.73 -0.07
CA LYS A 32 -1.39 15.40 -0.07
C LYS A 32 -1.45 14.74 1.30
N GLU A 33 -1.19 15.51 2.36
CA GLU A 33 -1.19 15.04 3.73
C GLU A 33 -2.59 14.56 4.17
N THR A 34 -3.63 15.34 3.88
CA THR A 34 -5.01 14.96 4.25
C THR A 34 -5.47 13.71 3.50
N GLN A 35 -5.18 13.62 2.20
CA GLN A 35 -5.46 12.42 1.41
C GLN A 35 -4.69 11.20 1.95
N PHE A 36 -3.41 11.37 2.29
CA PHE A 36 -2.59 10.29 2.84
C PHE A 36 -3.12 9.81 4.19
N ASN A 37 -3.40 10.72 5.12
CA ASN A 37 -3.88 10.37 6.46
C ASN A 37 -5.23 9.63 6.42
N TYR A 38 -6.12 10.03 5.52
CA TYR A 38 -7.38 9.31 5.33
C TYR A 38 -7.16 7.93 4.69
N ALA A 39 -6.33 7.84 3.65
CA ALA A 39 -6.00 6.58 3.01
C ALA A 39 -5.32 5.60 3.98
N TRP A 40 -4.43 6.11 4.84
CA TRP A 40 -3.75 5.36 5.90
C TRP A 40 -4.73 4.72 6.89
N CYS A 41 -5.77 5.44 7.31
CA CYS A 41 -6.84 4.87 8.14
C CYS A 41 -7.61 3.79 7.39
N LEU A 42 -7.99 4.07 6.15
CA LEU A 42 -8.77 3.16 5.32
C LEU A 42 -8.05 1.82 5.07
N VAL A 43 -6.75 1.84 4.75
CA VAL A 43 -5.97 0.61 4.55
C VAL A 43 -5.79 -0.20 5.83
N ARG A 44 -6.11 0.38 7.00
CA ARG A 44 -6.14 -0.26 8.32
C ARG A 44 -7.57 -0.55 8.82
N SER A 45 -8.60 -0.31 8.02
CA SER A 45 -9.99 -0.66 8.36
C SER A 45 -10.18 -2.18 8.42
N LYS A 46 -11.21 -2.64 9.15
CA LYS A 46 -11.65 -4.04 9.14
C LYS A 46 -12.44 -4.42 7.88
N TYR A 47 -12.89 -3.44 7.10
CA TYR A 47 -13.75 -3.67 5.94
C TYR A 47 -12.94 -3.65 4.63
N PRO A 48 -13.00 -4.71 3.80
CA PRO A 48 -12.30 -4.75 2.52
C PRO A 48 -12.67 -3.63 1.53
N ALA A 49 -13.88 -3.08 1.62
CA ALA A 49 -14.31 -1.94 0.81
C ALA A 49 -13.50 -0.68 1.14
N ASP A 50 -13.33 -0.38 2.42
CA ASP A 50 -12.52 0.73 2.90
C ASP A 50 -11.07 0.57 2.47
N ILE A 51 -10.50 -0.63 2.64
CA ILE A 51 -9.12 -0.91 2.24
C ILE A 51 -8.94 -0.63 0.74
N ARG A 52 -9.87 -1.06 -0.12
CA ARG A 52 -9.81 -0.77 -1.57
C ARG A 52 -9.88 0.73 -1.84
N LYS A 53 -10.73 1.49 -1.14
CA LYS A 53 -10.79 2.95 -1.25
C LYS A 53 -9.45 3.58 -0.87
N GLY A 54 -8.86 3.14 0.24
CA GLY A 54 -7.54 3.61 0.69
C GLY A 54 -6.44 3.33 -0.33
N LEU A 55 -6.43 2.14 -0.93
CA LEU A 55 -5.48 1.78 -1.99
C LEU A 55 -5.59 2.71 -3.20
N ILE A 56 -6.80 3.06 -3.64
CA ILE A 56 -7.02 3.99 -4.76
C ILE A 56 -6.41 5.37 -4.43
N LEU A 57 -6.69 5.89 -3.24
CA LEU A 57 -6.17 7.19 -2.81
C LEU A 57 -4.63 7.20 -2.72
N LEU A 58 -4.01 6.09 -2.29
CA LEU A 58 -2.55 5.95 -2.27
C LEU A 58 -1.95 5.84 -3.68
N GLU A 59 -2.61 5.13 -4.60
CA GLU A 59 -2.15 5.04 -6.00
C GLU A 59 -2.20 6.40 -6.71
N GLU A 60 -3.22 7.23 -6.42
CA GLU A 60 -3.29 8.60 -6.91
C GLU A 60 -2.15 9.47 -6.36
N LEU A 61 -1.88 9.38 -5.06
CA LEU A 61 -0.75 10.09 -4.44
C LEU A 61 0.58 9.66 -5.04
N PHE A 62 0.79 8.36 -5.24
CA PHE A 62 2.01 7.81 -5.85
C PHE A 62 2.24 8.32 -7.28
N LYS A 63 1.18 8.50 -8.08
CA LYS A 63 1.28 9.03 -9.45
C LYS A 63 1.56 10.53 -9.48
N ARG A 64 0.95 11.29 -8.55
CA ARG A 64 1.03 12.75 -8.48
C ARG A 64 2.30 13.23 -7.80
N ASP A 65 2.78 12.53 -6.78
CA ASP A 65 3.92 12.98 -6.01
C ASP A 65 5.25 12.68 -6.72
N GLN A 66 6.14 13.67 -6.69
CA GLN A 66 7.49 13.57 -7.25
C GLN A 66 8.53 13.28 -6.16
N SER A 67 8.18 13.42 -4.87
CA SER A 67 9.09 13.11 -3.76
C SER A 67 9.32 11.61 -3.60
N GLU A 68 10.59 11.21 -3.58
CA GLU A 68 11.00 9.82 -3.29
C GLU A 68 10.67 9.41 -1.85
N GLU A 69 10.61 10.35 -0.91
CA GLU A 69 10.19 10.09 0.47
C GLU A 69 8.72 9.69 0.56
N GLY A 70 7.83 10.49 -0.03
CA GLY A 70 6.39 10.17 -0.08
C GLY A 70 6.11 8.85 -0.80
N LYS A 71 6.83 8.57 -1.90
CA LYS A 71 6.70 7.30 -2.62
C LYS A 71 7.01 6.08 -1.75
N ARG A 72 8.01 6.15 -0.86
CA ARG A 72 8.33 5.03 0.06
C ARG A 72 7.15 4.74 0.99
N ASP A 73 6.58 5.78 1.60
CA ASP A 73 5.42 5.63 2.49
C ASP A 73 4.22 5.04 1.74
N TYR A 74 3.95 5.51 0.52
CA TYR A 74 2.84 4.99 -0.29
C TYR A 74 3.07 3.52 -0.65
N LEU A 75 4.27 3.14 -1.08
CA LEU A 75 4.61 1.74 -1.40
C LEU A 75 4.42 0.83 -0.19
N TYR A 76 4.80 1.28 1.01
CA TYR A 76 4.61 0.51 2.23
C TYR A 76 3.12 0.25 2.50
N TYR A 77 2.29 1.29 2.49
CA TYR A 77 0.86 1.14 2.77
C TYR A 77 0.07 0.45 1.64
N LEU A 78 0.52 0.58 0.39
CA LEU A 78 0.02 -0.20 -0.73
C LEU A 78 0.32 -1.69 -0.55
N ALA A 79 1.52 -2.05 -0.12
CA ALA A 79 1.87 -3.44 0.20
C ALA A 79 1.00 -4.01 1.33
N VAL A 80 0.88 -3.27 2.44
CA VAL A 80 0.05 -3.66 3.60
C VAL A 80 -1.41 -3.84 3.20
N GLY A 81 -2.01 -2.85 2.53
CA GLY A 81 -3.43 -2.91 2.15
C GLY A 81 -3.74 -4.07 1.21
N ASN A 82 -2.90 -4.33 0.20
CA ASN A 82 -3.08 -5.46 -0.71
C ASN A 82 -2.93 -6.81 0.01
N ALA A 83 -1.97 -6.94 0.93
CA ALA A 83 -1.80 -8.15 1.73
C ALA A 83 -3.03 -8.43 2.62
N ARG A 84 -3.65 -7.39 3.19
CA ARG A 84 -4.85 -7.52 4.05
C ARG A 84 -6.09 -7.97 3.28
N ILE A 85 -6.20 -7.63 2.00
CA ILE A 85 -7.28 -8.12 1.12
C ILE A 85 -6.88 -9.37 0.32
N LYS A 86 -5.78 -10.03 0.71
CA LYS A 86 -5.26 -11.28 0.11
C LYS A 86 -4.80 -11.16 -1.34
N ASP A 87 -4.58 -9.94 -1.84
CA ASP A 87 -3.86 -9.71 -3.09
C ASP A 87 -2.34 -9.77 -2.83
N TYR A 88 -1.87 -10.97 -2.49
CA TYR A 88 -0.46 -11.20 -2.11
C TYR A 88 0.49 -10.93 -3.26
N ALA A 89 0.05 -11.17 -4.50
CA ALA A 89 0.81 -10.84 -5.68
C ALA A 89 1.09 -9.33 -5.72
N LYS A 90 0.04 -8.50 -5.73
CA LYS A 90 0.23 -7.05 -5.80
C LYS A 90 0.99 -6.51 -4.58
N ALA A 91 0.75 -7.07 -3.40
CA ALA A 91 1.52 -6.76 -2.20
C ALA A 91 3.03 -6.98 -2.37
N LEU A 92 3.44 -8.14 -2.88
CA LEU A 92 4.85 -8.46 -3.11
C LEU A 92 5.49 -7.56 -4.18
N GLN A 93 4.73 -7.05 -5.15
CA GLN A 93 5.25 -6.11 -6.14
C GLN A 93 5.66 -4.79 -5.47
N PHE A 94 4.78 -4.26 -4.60
CA PHE A 94 5.05 -3.02 -3.87
C PHE A 94 6.18 -3.18 -2.85
N VAL A 95 6.25 -4.32 -2.16
CA VAL A 95 7.38 -4.64 -1.25
C VAL A 95 8.71 -4.63 -1.99
N ARG A 96 8.79 -5.27 -3.17
CA ARG A 96 10.01 -5.30 -3.98
C ARG A 96 10.37 -3.93 -4.55
N ALA A 97 9.39 -3.15 -4.97
CA ALA A 97 9.61 -1.77 -5.42
C ALA A 97 10.18 -0.91 -4.28
N PHE A 98 9.67 -1.06 -3.06
CA PHE A 98 10.23 -0.40 -1.88
C PHE A 98 11.68 -0.83 -1.64
N LEU A 99 11.96 -2.13 -1.61
CA LEU A 99 13.31 -2.67 -1.35
C LEU A 99 14.30 -2.33 -2.48
N HIS A 100 13.84 -1.98 -3.67
CA HIS A 100 14.72 -1.45 -4.71
C HIS A 100 15.24 -0.04 -4.35
N ILE A 101 14.40 0.77 -3.71
CA ILE A 101 14.77 2.12 -3.23
C ILE A 101 15.61 2.00 -1.95
N GLU A 102 15.21 1.13 -1.02
CA GLU A 102 15.88 0.97 0.28
C GLU A 102 16.13 -0.51 0.62
N PRO A 103 17.17 -1.13 0.03
CA PRO A 103 17.41 -2.57 0.15
C PRO A 103 17.65 -3.07 1.58
N GLY A 104 18.19 -2.21 2.45
CA GLY A 104 18.53 -2.52 3.84
C GLY A 104 17.38 -2.41 4.83
N ASN A 105 16.15 -2.13 4.37
CA ASN A 105 15.03 -1.91 5.27
C ASN A 105 14.47 -3.23 5.85
N SER A 106 14.90 -3.56 7.08
CA SER A 106 14.51 -4.80 7.77
C SER A 106 13.00 -4.94 8.00
N GLN A 107 12.29 -3.82 8.19
CA GLN A 107 10.82 -3.84 8.37
C GLN A 107 10.13 -4.35 7.10
N VAL A 108 10.54 -3.86 5.93
CA VAL A 108 9.96 -4.24 4.65
C VAL A 108 10.40 -5.64 4.22
N GLN A 109 11.63 -6.05 4.52
CA GLN A 109 12.07 -7.45 4.34
C GLN A 109 11.24 -8.43 5.19
N ASN A 110 10.92 -8.06 6.44
CA ASN A 110 10.05 -8.86 7.29
C ASN A 110 8.62 -8.90 6.74
N LEU A 111 8.09 -7.78 6.23
CA LEU A 111 6.81 -7.75 5.54
C LEU A 111 6.79 -8.69 4.33
N GLU A 112 7.85 -8.73 3.51
CA GLU A 112 7.95 -9.69 2.40
C GLU A 112 7.80 -11.13 2.89
N THR A 113 8.49 -11.46 3.98
CA THR A 113 8.47 -12.80 4.58
C THR A 113 7.08 -13.15 5.10
N ILE A 114 6.40 -12.22 5.78
CA ILE A 114 5.04 -12.41 6.30
C ILE A 114 4.06 -12.64 5.14
N VAL A 115 4.14 -11.83 4.08
CA VAL A 115 3.27 -11.95 2.91
C VAL A 115 3.48 -13.29 2.20
N LYS A 116 4.73 -13.70 1.96
CA LYS A 116 5.05 -15.02 1.37
C LYS A 116 4.47 -16.17 2.21
N LYS A 117 4.66 -16.13 3.54
CA LYS A 117 4.12 -17.15 4.45
C LYS A 117 2.59 -17.21 4.42
N ARG A 118 1.89 -16.06 4.41
CA ARG A 118 0.42 -16.04 4.31
C ARG A 118 -0.06 -16.60 2.98
N MET A 119 0.60 -16.23 1.88
CA MET A 119 0.31 -16.76 0.55
C MET A 119 0.52 -18.28 0.44
N GLU A 120 1.59 -18.81 1.05
CA GLU A 120 1.86 -20.25 1.19
C GLU A 120 0.78 -20.97 1.99
N ARG A 121 0.43 -20.45 3.16
CA ARG A 121 -0.62 -21.03 4.02
C ARG A 121 -1.98 -21.11 3.32
N GLU A 122 -2.29 -20.14 2.47
CA GLU A 122 -3.55 -20.10 1.72
C GLU A 122 -3.52 -20.90 0.40
N GLY A 123 -2.41 -21.62 0.11
CA GLY A 123 -2.29 -22.47 -1.07
C GLY A 123 -2.19 -21.73 -2.40
N LEU A 124 -1.96 -20.41 -2.37
CA LEU A 124 -1.93 -19.54 -3.55
C LEU A 124 -0.59 -19.56 -4.30
N VAL A 125 0.38 -20.35 -3.82
CA VAL A 125 1.71 -20.53 -4.42
C VAL A 125 1.62 -21.14 -5.81
N GLY A 126 0.67 -22.06 -6.03
CA GLY A 126 0.49 -22.73 -7.33
C GLY A 126 -0.06 -21.83 -8.44
N ILE A 127 -0.72 -20.71 -8.10
CA ILE A 127 -1.34 -19.81 -9.06
C ILE A 127 -0.39 -18.66 -9.45
N ALA A 128 0.51 -18.24 -8.56
CA ALA A 128 1.36 -17.06 -8.79
C ALA A 128 2.73 -17.35 -9.42
N VAL A 129 3.24 -18.59 -9.32
CA VAL A 129 4.52 -18.97 -9.95
C VAL A 129 4.34 -19.19 -11.46
N ALA A 130 3.13 -19.54 -11.91
CA ALA A 130 2.81 -19.63 -13.32
C ALA A 130 2.44 -18.23 -13.86
N SER A 131 3.29 -17.67 -14.74
CA SER A 131 2.96 -16.75 -15.84
C SER A 131 3.23 -15.23 -15.78
N GLY A 132 3.59 -14.54 -14.68
CA GLY A 132 3.68 -13.06 -14.82
C GLY A 132 4.34 -12.18 -13.76
N PHE A 133 4.84 -12.70 -12.65
CA PHE A 133 5.25 -11.84 -11.54
C PHE A 133 6.50 -10.97 -11.80
N ILE A 134 7.36 -11.36 -12.75
CA ILE A 134 8.56 -10.60 -13.12
C ILE A 134 8.20 -9.37 -13.98
N ILE A 135 7.11 -9.41 -14.76
CA ILE A 135 6.77 -8.36 -15.73
C ILE A 135 6.22 -7.10 -15.05
N ALA A 136 5.41 -7.26 -14.00
CA ALA A 136 4.75 -6.12 -13.33
C ALA A 136 5.73 -5.23 -12.53
N ILE A 137 6.86 -5.78 -12.07
CA ILE A 137 7.91 -4.99 -11.41
C ILE A 137 8.47 -3.93 -12.37
N GLY A 138 8.60 -4.25 -13.66
CA GLY A 138 9.09 -3.31 -14.68
C GLY A 138 8.18 -2.09 -14.88
N ALA A 139 6.86 -2.25 -14.72
CA ALA A 139 5.92 -1.13 -14.83
C ALA A 139 6.01 -0.17 -13.63
N VAL A 140 6.07 -0.71 -12.41
CA VAL A 140 6.21 0.12 -11.18
C VAL A 140 7.59 0.78 -11.13
N LEU A 141 8.66 0.03 -11.41
CA LEU A 141 10.02 0.59 -11.49
C LEU A 141 10.16 1.57 -12.65
N GLY A 142 9.51 1.33 -13.79
CA GLY A 142 9.46 2.25 -14.93
C GLY A 142 8.83 3.59 -14.55
N LEU A 143 7.78 3.61 -13.73
CA LEU A 143 7.19 4.85 -13.22
C LEU A 143 8.11 5.59 -12.22
N ILE A 144 8.90 4.86 -11.44
CA ILE A 144 9.88 5.44 -10.50
C ILE A 144 11.08 6.01 -11.27
N LEU A 145 11.60 5.28 -12.27
CA LEU A 145 12.82 5.62 -13.00
C LEU A 145 12.61 6.57 -14.19
N ALA A 146 11.45 6.53 -14.88
CA ALA A 146 11.19 7.38 -16.06
C ALA A 146 11.01 8.88 -15.73
N LYS A 147 11.08 9.26 -14.45
CA LYS A 147 10.98 10.64 -13.97
C LYS A 147 12.26 11.15 -13.28
N ARG A 148 13.38 10.43 -13.43
CA ARG A 148 14.73 10.97 -13.11
C ARG A 148 15.25 11.87 -14.23
#